data_AF-A0A9X8CIE1-F1
#
_entry.id   AF-A0A9X8CIE1-F1
#
_cell.length_a   1.000
_cell.length_b   1.000
_cell.length_c   1.000
_cell.angle_alpha   90.00
_cell.angle_beta   90.00
_cell.angle_gamma   90.00
#
_symmetry.space_group_name_H-M   'P 1'
#
loop_
_entity.id
_entity.type
_entity.pdbx_description
1 polymer ?
#
loop_
_entity_poly.entity_id
_entity_poly.type
_entity_poly.pdbx_seq_one_letter_code
_entity_poly.pdbx_strand_id
1 'polypeptide(L)' 'MNTVFTMTNEEKFTAFKQQLIQNNNDIYNEELQQKYVEETIKQYNDNWMNLSEEDYVKLKK' A
#
# COMPACT_ATOMS: atom_id res chain seq x y z
N MET A 1 18.32 -18.20 -16.78
CA MET A 1 18.88 -17.92 -15.44
C MET A 1 17.76 -17.34 -14.61
N ASN A 2 17.29 -18.04 -13.57
CA ASN A 2 16.38 -17.44 -12.59
C ASN A 2 17.25 -16.84 -11.49
N THR A 3 17.44 -15.54 -11.53
CA THR A 3 18.11 -14.81 -10.46
C THR A 3 17.14 -14.72 -9.29
N VAL A 4 17.45 -15.38 -8.18
CA VAL A 4 16.73 -15.16 -6.91
C VAL A 4 17.18 -13.79 -6.40
N PHE A 5 16.34 -12.76 -6.56
CA PHE A 5 16.58 -11.47 -5.94
C PHE A 5 16.35 -11.61 -4.43
N THR A 6 17.42 -11.56 -3.64
CA THR A 6 17.31 -11.44 -2.19
C THR A 6 16.92 -10.01 -1.83
N MET A 7 15.62 -9.79 -1.62
CA MET A 7 15.11 -8.51 -1.11
C MET A 7 15.48 -8.36 0.37
N THR A 8 15.85 -7.15 0.74
CA THR A 8 15.93 -6.70 2.13
C THR A 8 14.55 -6.70 2.78
N ASN A 9 14.49 -6.63 4.11
CA ASN A 9 13.20 -6.53 4.81
C ASN A 9 12.45 -5.25 4.44
N GLU A 10 13.16 -4.14 4.24
CA GLU A 10 12.59 -2.86 3.82
C GLU A 10 11.96 -2.95 2.41
N GLU A 11 12.65 -3.57 1.46
CA GLU A 11 12.12 -3.78 0.10
C GLU A 11 10.89 -4.70 0.12
N LYS A 12 10.92 -5.76 0.93
CA LYS A 12 9.76 -6.65 1.11
C LYS A 12 8.57 -5.91 1.73
N PHE A 13 8.81 -5.06 2.73
CA PHE A 13 7.75 -4.30 3.37
C PHE A 13 7.16 -3.23 2.44
N THR A 14 8.00 -2.61 1.62
CA THR A 14 7.57 -1.68 0.56
C THR A 14 6.68 -2.39 -0.46
N ALA A 15 7.12 -3.54 -0.99
CA ALA A 15 6.33 -4.34 -1.94
C ALA A 15 5.01 -4.82 -1.32
N PHE A 16 5.02 -5.20 -0.05
CA PHE A 16 3.83 -5.57 0.69
C PHE A 16 2.79 -4.43 0.76
N LYS A 17 3.23 -3.20 1.11
CA LYS A 17 2.34 -2.02 1.13
C LYS A 17 1.77 -1.69 -0.25
N GLN A 18 2.60 -1.77 -1.29
CA GLN A 18 2.15 -1.57 -2.67
C GLN A 18 1.07 -2.58 -3.07
N GLN A 19 1.23 -3.85 -2.72
CA GLN A 19 0.23 -4.87 -3.01
C GLN A 19 -1.10 -4.61 -2.29
N LEU A 20 -1.06 -4.12 -1.04
CA LEU A 20 -2.27 -3.75 -0.30
C LEU A 20 -3.02 -2.58 -0.97
N ILE A 21 -2.29 -1.55 -1.39
CA ILE A 21 -2.87 -0.41 -2.10
C ILE A 21 -3.48 -0.87 -3.43
N GLN A 22 -2.77 -1.70 -4.20
CA GLN A 22 -3.25 -2.21 -5.48
C GLN A 22 -4.53 -3.04 -5.30
N ASN A 23 -4.56 -3.96 -4.34
CA ASN A 23 -5.73 -4.78 -4.05
C ASN A 23 -6.94 -3.93 -3.66
N ASN A 24 -6.73 -2.89 -2.83
CA ASN A 24 -7.81 -1.97 -2.47
C ASN A 24 -8.32 -1.20 -3.69
N ASN A 25 -7.42 -0.68 -4.53
CA ASN A 25 -7.81 0.01 -5.75
C ASN A 25 -8.55 -0.92 -6.70
N ASP A 26 -8.10 -2.15 -6.90
CA ASP A 26 -8.74 -3.11 -7.81
C ASP A 26 -10.15 -3.51 -7.35
N ILE A 27 -10.35 -3.66 -6.03
CA ILE A 27 -11.66 -4.03 -5.47
C ILE A 27 -12.63 -2.84 -5.45
N TYR A 28 -12.14 -1.63 -5.18
CA TYR A 28 -12.99 -0.49 -4.86
C TYR A 28 -12.89 0.70 -5.83
N ASN A 29 -12.17 0.58 -6.96
CA ASN A 29 -11.87 1.71 -7.87
C ASN A 29 -13.13 2.48 -8.31
N GLU A 30 -14.15 1.75 -8.74
CA GLU A 30 -15.37 2.36 -9.29
C GLU A 30 -16.21 3.05 -8.20
N GLU A 31 -16.30 2.48 -6.99
CA GLU A 31 -17.03 3.07 -5.87
C GLU A 31 -16.25 4.24 -5.23
N LEU A 32 -14.93 4.15 -5.17
CA LEU A 32 -14.08 5.19 -4.58
C LEU A 32 -14.06 6.45 -5.44
N GLN A 33 -13.98 6.34 -6.76
CA GLN A 33 -14.00 7.49 -7.66
C GLN A 33 -15.34 8.24 -7.64
N GLN A 34 -16.44 7.55 -7.35
CA GLN A 34 -17.76 8.18 -7.19
C GLN A 34 -17.95 8.83 -5.82
N LYS A 35 -17.29 8.29 -4.77
CA LYS A 35 -17.52 8.69 -3.38
C LYS A 35 -16.46 9.65 -2.83
N TYR A 36 -15.24 9.59 -3.35
CA TYR A 36 -14.09 10.35 -2.88
C TYR A 36 -13.37 11.04 -4.03
N VAL A 37 -12.89 12.26 -3.77
CA VAL A 37 -12.13 13.04 -4.73
C VAL A 37 -10.73 12.41 -4.89
N GLU A 38 -10.17 12.49 -6.10
CA GLU A 38 -8.84 11.93 -6.45
C GLU A 38 -7.73 12.33 -5.45
N GLU A 39 -7.75 13.58 -4.97
CA GLU A 39 -6.78 14.06 -3.98
C GLU A 39 -6.86 13.30 -2.64
N THR A 40 -8.06 12.94 -2.19
CA THR A 40 -8.25 12.16 -0.97
C THR A 40 -7.68 10.75 -1.11
N ILE A 41 -7.89 10.12 -2.27
CA ILE A 41 -7.33 8.80 -2.58
C ILE A 41 -5.80 8.87 -2.62
N LYS A 42 -5.25 9.92 -3.25
CA LYS A 42 -3.81 10.15 -3.30
C LYS A 42 -3.21 10.31 -1.90
N GLN A 43 -3.78 11.18 -1.07
CA GLN A 43 -3.30 11.40 0.30
C GLN A 43 -3.36 10.12 1.13
N TYR A 44 -4.42 9.31 0.97
CA TYR A 44 -4.52 8.01 1.64
C TYR A 44 -3.39 7.07 1.22
N ASN A 45 -3.13 6.94 -0.08
CA ASN A 45 -2.06 6.07 -0.60
C ASN A 45 -0.67 6.55 -0.14
N ASP A 46 -0.43 7.86 -0.15
CA ASP A 46 0.83 8.45 0.34
C ASP A 46 1.03 8.16 1.83
N ASN A 47 -0.02 8.31 2.65
CA ASN A 47 0.03 7.99 4.08
C ASN A 47 0.38 6.52 4.32
N TRP A 48 -0.22 5.61 3.56
CA TRP A 48 0.11 4.19 3.63
C TRP A 48 1.56 3.92 3.27
N MET A 49 2.07 4.53 2.20
CA MET A 49 3.45 4.36 1.78
C MET A 49 4.46 4.89 2.82
N ASN A 50 4.09 5.91 3.58
CA ASN A 50 4.93 6.50 4.63
C ASN A 50 4.93 5.73 5.96
N LEU A 51 4.10 4.68 6.12
CA LEU A 51 4.08 3.89 7.34
C LEU A 51 5.41 3.15 7.58
N SER A 52 5.92 3.22 8.80
CA SER A 52 6.94 2.29 9.29
C SER A 52 6.31 0.93 9.64
N GLU A 53 7.15 -0.11 9.81
CA GLU A 53 6.68 -1.42 10.29
C GLU A 53 6.01 -1.31 11.66
N GLU A 54 6.55 -0.47 12.56
CA GLU A 54 5.98 -0.26 13.89
C GLU A 54 4.60 0.40 13.83
N ASP A 55 4.44 1.43 12.99
CA ASP A 55 3.16 2.11 12.79
C ASP A 55 2.11 1.14 12.24
N TYR A 56 2.51 0.31 11.27
CA TYR A 56 1.63 -0.71 10.71
C TYR A 56 1.19 -1.75 11.76
N VAL A 57 2.10 -2.18 12.63
CA VAL A 57 1.78 -3.11 13.73
C VAL A 57 0.80 -2.46 14.72
N LYS A 58 0.93 -1.17 15.01
CA LYS A 58 -0.02 -0.44 15.88
C LYS A 58 -1.42 -0.36 15.27
N LEU A 59 -1.54 -0.21 13.95
CA LEU A 59 -2.83 -0.18 13.24
C LEU A 59 -3.56 -1.52 13.24
N LYS A 60 -2.84 -2.64 13.40
CA LYS A 60 -3.42 -4.00 13.41
C LYS A 60 -3.97 -4.48 14.77
N LYS A 61 -3.83 -3.67 15.82
CA LYS A 61 -4.36 -3.97 17.16
C LYS A 61 -5.80 -3.52 17.31
#